data_AF-S7U3F8-F1
#
_entry.id   AF-S7U3F8-F1
#
_cell.length_a   1.000
_cell.length_b   1.000
_cell.length_c   1.000
_cell.angle_alpha   90.00
_cell.angle_beta   90.00
_cell.angle_gamma   90.00
#
_symmetry.space_group_name_H-M   'P 1'
#
loop_
_entity.id
_entity.type
_entity.pdbx_description
1 polymer ?
#
loop_
_entity_poly.entity_id
_entity_poly.type
_entity_poly.pdbx_seq_one_letter_code
_entity_poly.pdbx_strand_id
1 'polypeptide(L)'
;MRNALPSPAAPSAPSASSASSRSGGRPGARSGVRSGASGTPDETPPGPAGDGPGGSLRAGLSGGRVLDNLGVGVFSVDADWTIISFNPEAERITGFSAAEAMGRKCWEIFHTEYCNRNCHLQQAIQSGKTVARRQVHYLTRDNRRVPLEITASPLRGERRRIRGGVQCFTDRFGPAEDEARNAPDDVLRGVICRDPRMIELFTTARAVASTDASILFTGETGTGKDVMARSIHAMSPRRAGRFIKVNCAALPDRLLESELFGYKAGAFTDARKDKPGFFELAEGGTLFLDEIGEIPLELQAKLLQALEDRQFYPLGSSRPVSVNVRLLSATNADLTRRIAQGFFRADLFYRLRVLELHMPSLRERTADIVPLAEHFLAWAAEHYGKKTTHLDDSAKRLLVRHPFPGNVRELKHVIEQAVILSEGKTLAASVFQPILKRREPEKRLPAPPDESARTLVDRERDVILQALMENDWSIQRTAVSLNINRTTLWRRMRKYGI
;
A
#
# COMPACT_ATOMS: atom_id res chain seq x y z
N MET A 1 71.30 -5.91 0.93
CA MET A 1 70.90 -7.23 0.37
C MET A 1 69.56 -6.99 -0.33
N ARG A 2 69.50 -7.01 -1.67
CA ARG A 2 69.21 -8.17 -2.54
C ARG A 2 67.84 -8.81 -2.21
N ASN A 3 66.88 -9.02 -3.12
CA ASN A 3 66.75 -8.82 -4.58
C ASN A 3 65.25 -8.62 -4.90
N ALA A 4 64.82 -7.64 -5.71
CA ALA A 4 64.76 -7.58 -7.18
C ALA A 4 63.40 -8.00 -7.79
N LEU A 5 62.75 -7.07 -8.51
CA LEU A 5 61.64 -7.30 -9.46
C LEU A 5 62.20 -7.94 -10.77
N PRO A 6 61.36 -8.55 -11.62
CA PRO A 6 60.73 -7.77 -12.70
C PRO A 6 59.28 -8.18 -13.08
N SER A 7 58.65 -7.30 -13.87
CA SER A 7 57.41 -7.48 -14.65
C SER A 7 57.75 -7.15 -16.13
N PRO A 8 56.87 -7.25 -17.15
CA PRO A 8 55.61 -7.98 -17.34
C PRO A 8 55.63 -8.92 -18.59
N ALA A 9 54.57 -9.71 -18.84
CA ALA A 9 54.35 -10.32 -20.16
C ALA A 9 52.88 -10.72 -20.47
N ALA A 10 52.37 -10.16 -21.57
CA ALA A 10 51.26 -10.62 -22.42
C ALA A 10 51.57 -10.06 -23.84
N PRO A 11 50.96 -10.49 -24.97
CA PRO A 11 49.81 -11.41 -25.14
C PRO A 11 50.04 -12.55 -26.17
N SER A 12 49.09 -13.48 -26.34
CA SER A 12 48.98 -14.29 -27.57
C SER A 12 47.63 -14.98 -27.81
N ALA A 13 47.00 -14.60 -28.91
CA ALA A 13 46.07 -15.33 -29.79
C ALA A 13 46.27 -14.71 -31.21
N PRO A 14 45.74 -15.24 -32.34
CA PRO A 14 44.87 -16.40 -32.54
C PRO A 14 45.28 -17.33 -33.73
N SER A 15 44.47 -18.36 -34.00
CA SER A 15 44.29 -19.00 -35.34
C SER A 15 42.88 -19.62 -35.38
N ALA A 16 41.97 -19.39 -36.35
CA ALA A 16 42.04 -19.60 -37.81
C ALA A 16 42.36 -21.08 -38.14
N SER A 17 41.61 -21.82 -38.97
CA SER A 17 40.77 -21.49 -40.14
C SER A 17 39.77 -22.67 -40.39
N SER A 18 38.93 -22.81 -41.45
CA SER A 18 38.72 -22.13 -42.74
C SER A 18 37.40 -22.57 -43.42
N ALA A 19 36.69 -21.62 -44.06
CA ALA A 19 36.01 -21.72 -45.38
C ALA A 19 34.83 -22.74 -45.60
N SER A 20 33.99 -22.66 -46.64
CA SER A 20 33.99 -21.79 -47.86
C SER A 20 32.61 -21.63 -48.52
N SER A 21 32.44 -20.53 -49.29
CA SER A 21 31.55 -20.41 -50.48
C SER A 21 30.01 -20.39 -50.25
N ARG A 22 29.11 -19.88 -51.13
CA ARG A 22 29.14 -19.33 -52.51
C ARG A 22 27.86 -18.44 -52.70
N SER A 23 27.95 -17.18 -53.14
CA SER A 23 27.64 -16.66 -54.50
C SER A 23 26.15 -16.60 -54.98
N GLY A 24 25.73 -15.44 -55.51
CA GLY A 24 24.51 -15.24 -56.34
C GLY A 24 23.22 -14.93 -55.53
N GLY A 25 22.22 -14.19 -56.04
CA GLY A 25 22.02 -13.52 -57.34
C GLY A 25 20.79 -12.57 -57.28
N ARG A 26 20.57 -11.75 -58.32
CA ARG A 26 19.53 -10.68 -58.39
C ARG A 26 18.15 -11.16 -58.94
N PRO A 27 17.08 -10.32 -59.02
CA PRO A 27 15.69 -10.78 -58.85
C PRO A 27 14.80 -10.82 -60.12
N GLY A 28 13.58 -11.36 -59.96
CA GLY A 28 12.38 -11.11 -60.78
C GLY A 28 11.13 -11.31 -59.90
N ALA A 29 10.03 -10.54 -59.92
CA ALA A 29 9.30 -9.78 -60.95
C ALA A 29 8.18 -10.59 -61.65
N ARG A 30 6.99 -9.95 -61.78
CA ARG A 30 5.76 -10.36 -62.54
C ARG A 30 4.92 -11.51 -61.92
N SER A 31 3.62 -11.66 -62.21
CA SER A 31 2.53 -10.73 -62.63
C SER A 31 1.20 -11.52 -62.77
N GLY A 32 0.04 -10.92 -62.51
CA GLY A 32 -1.29 -11.47 -62.85
C GLY A 32 -2.39 -10.87 -61.94
N VAL A 33 -3.29 -9.95 -62.29
CA VAL A 33 -4.03 -9.57 -63.53
C VAL A 33 -5.40 -10.27 -63.67
N ARG A 34 -6.48 -9.47 -63.52
CA ARG A 34 -7.91 -9.66 -63.93
C ARG A 34 -8.72 -10.74 -63.18
N SER A 35 -10.05 -10.63 -63.02
CA SER A 35 -11.07 -9.57 -63.27
C SER A 35 -12.32 -9.89 -62.41
N GLY A 36 -13.14 -8.95 -61.91
CA GLY A 36 -14.26 -8.27 -62.61
C GLY A 36 -15.41 -9.26 -62.93
N ALA A 37 -16.69 -9.09 -62.56
CA ALA A 37 -17.47 -7.98 -61.97
C ALA A 37 -18.48 -8.56 -60.93
N SER A 38 -19.67 -8.04 -60.55
CA SER A 38 -20.52 -6.88 -60.92
C SER A 38 -21.65 -6.71 -59.87
N GLY A 39 -22.20 -5.50 -59.67
CA GLY A 39 -23.45 -5.29 -58.90
C GLY A 39 -23.63 -3.88 -58.29
N THR A 40 -24.54 -3.10 -58.85
CA THR A 40 -25.02 -1.76 -58.39
C THR A 40 -26.56 -1.81 -58.25
N PRO A 41 -27.34 -0.76 -57.88
CA PRO A 41 -27.01 0.58 -57.35
C PRO A 41 -27.87 1.04 -56.13
N ASP A 42 -27.57 2.26 -55.65
CA ASP A 42 -28.47 3.37 -55.22
C ASP A 42 -29.35 3.48 -53.93
N GLU A 43 -29.48 4.77 -53.58
CA GLU A 43 -30.56 5.52 -52.89
C GLU A 43 -30.82 5.48 -51.36
N THR A 44 -31.52 6.53 -50.90
CA THR A 44 -31.42 7.22 -49.59
C THR A 44 -32.62 6.97 -48.63
N PRO A 45 -32.55 7.37 -47.33
CA PRO A 45 -33.47 6.95 -46.24
C PRO A 45 -34.68 7.94 -46.04
N PRO A 46 -35.72 7.70 -45.19
CA PRO A 46 -35.63 7.82 -43.70
C PRO A 46 -36.68 7.12 -42.75
N GLY A 47 -36.26 6.72 -41.53
CA GLY A 47 -37.10 6.59 -40.29
C GLY A 47 -38.26 5.57 -40.24
N PRO A 48 -39.04 5.44 -39.13
CA PRO A 48 -38.93 6.06 -37.79
C PRO A 48 -38.85 5.03 -36.61
N ALA A 49 -39.28 5.41 -35.39
CA ALA A 49 -38.99 4.78 -34.09
C ALA A 49 -39.81 3.51 -33.71
N GLY A 50 -39.30 2.77 -32.70
CA GLY A 50 -40.00 1.69 -31.97
C GLY A 50 -39.37 1.42 -30.59
N ASP A 51 -40.20 1.11 -29.58
CA ASP A 51 -39.84 1.13 -28.15
C ASP A 51 -39.31 -0.19 -27.55
N GLY A 52 -38.24 -0.08 -26.73
CA GLY A 52 -37.97 -0.88 -25.53
C GLY A 52 -37.58 -2.38 -25.66
N PRO A 53 -37.09 -3.02 -24.57
CA PRO A 53 -36.76 -2.49 -23.24
C PRO A 53 -35.25 -2.55 -22.92
N GLY A 54 -34.59 -1.39 -22.87
CA GLY A 54 -33.20 -1.28 -22.38
C GLY A 54 -33.16 -1.05 -20.87
N GLY A 55 -32.50 -1.95 -20.13
CA GLY A 55 -32.41 -1.90 -18.66
C GLY A 55 -31.80 -0.62 -18.11
N SER A 56 -32.26 -0.22 -16.92
CA SER A 56 -31.87 1.00 -16.23
C SER A 56 -30.38 1.05 -15.86
N LEU A 57 -29.73 2.18 -16.13
CA LEU A 57 -28.57 2.69 -15.37
C LEU A 57 -28.33 4.19 -15.66
N ARG A 58 -29.37 5.01 -15.45
CA ARG A 58 -29.27 6.48 -15.45
C ARG A 58 -30.01 7.10 -14.25
N ALA A 59 -29.33 7.15 -13.11
CA ALA A 59 -29.61 8.10 -12.03
C ALA A 59 -28.38 8.24 -11.11
N GLY A 60 -28.00 9.47 -10.75
CA GLY A 60 -27.36 9.71 -9.46
C GLY A 60 -25.83 9.56 -9.31
N LEU A 61 -25.02 10.14 -10.20
CA LEU A 61 -23.68 10.62 -9.81
C LEU A 61 -23.60 12.14 -9.99
N SER A 62 -23.97 12.88 -8.95
CA SER A 62 -23.72 14.32 -8.87
C SER A 62 -22.21 14.57 -8.80
N GLY A 63 -21.71 15.47 -9.65
CA GLY A 63 -20.27 15.65 -9.90
C GLY A 63 -19.40 16.01 -8.67
N GLY A 64 -20.01 16.44 -7.56
CA GLY A 64 -19.31 16.63 -6.28
C GLY A 64 -18.80 15.32 -5.67
N ARG A 65 -19.64 14.27 -5.64
CA ARG A 65 -19.36 13.02 -4.90
C ARG A 65 -18.17 12.19 -5.42
N VAL A 66 -17.71 12.47 -6.63
CA VAL A 66 -16.54 11.81 -7.23
C VAL A 66 -15.23 12.36 -6.64
N LEU A 67 -15.22 13.62 -6.17
CA LEU A 67 -14.04 14.25 -5.57
C LEU A 67 -13.86 13.93 -4.09
N ASP A 68 -14.93 13.47 -3.42
CA ASP A 68 -14.95 13.23 -1.97
C ASP A 68 -14.08 12.04 -1.52
N ASN A 69 -13.76 11.13 -2.44
CA ASN A 69 -12.99 9.91 -2.18
C ASN A 69 -11.54 9.98 -2.73
N LEU A 70 -11.07 11.17 -3.10
CA LEU A 70 -9.70 11.37 -3.57
C LEU A 70 -8.77 11.69 -2.39
N GLY A 71 -7.67 10.95 -2.24
CA GLY A 71 -6.54 11.29 -1.36
C GLY A 71 -5.70 12.46 -1.87
N VAL A 72 -6.36 13.45 -2.49
CA VAL A 72 -5.79 14.69 -3.02
C VAL A 72 -6.76 15.82 -2.67
N GLY A 73 -6.25 16.93 -2.13
CA GLY A 73 -7.05 18.13 -1.94
C GLY A 73 -7.43 18.73 -3.29
N VAL A 74 -8.71 19.01 -3.51
CA VAL A 74 -9.21 19.59 -4.76
C VAL A 74 -10.13 20.75 -4.43
N PHE A 75 -9.80 21.92 -4.98
CA PHE A 75 -10.73 23.04 -5.05
C PHE A 75 -10.89 23.56 -6.47
N SER A 76 -12.04 24.17 -6.74
CA SER A 76 -12.30 24.85 -8.01
C SER A 76 -12.73 26.29 -7.74
N VAL A 77 -12.36 27.18 -8.65
CA VAL A 77 -12.80 28.58 -8.68
C VAL A 77 -13.55 28.92 -9.95
N ASP A 78 -14.41 29.93 -9.88
CA ASP A 78 -15.02 30.59 -11.03
C ASP A 78 -14.07 31.60 -11.72
N ALA A 79 -14.58 32.39 -12.66
CA ALA A 79 -13.83 33.44 -13.36
C ALA A 79 -13.43 34.62 -12.45
N ASP A 80 -14.11 34.80 -11.32
CA ASP A 80 -13.88 35.86 -10.34
C ASP A 80 -13.03 35.37 -9.14
N TRP A 81 -12.43 34.18 -9.23
CA TRP A 81 -11.59 33.53 -8.21
C TRP A 81 -12.33 33.08 -6.95
N THR A 82 -13.66 33.02 -7.00
CA THR A 82 -14.51 32.54 -5.91
C THR A 82 -14.49 31.02 -5.85
N ILE A 83 -14.31 30.42 -4.67
CA ILE A 83 -14.31 28.97 -4.50
C ILE A 83 -15.74 28.43 -4.70
N ILE A 84 -15.89 27.53 -5.68
CA ILE A 84 -17.15 26.89 -6.09
C ILE A 84 -17.18 25.37 -5.84
N SER A 85 -16.05 24.78 -5.44
CA SER A 85 -16.01 23.41 -4.92
C SER A 85 -14.81 23.25 -3.98
N PHE A 86 -14.97 22.44 -2.93
CA PHE A 86 -13.93 22.14 -1.94
C PHE A 86 -14.21 20.72 -1.41
N ASN A 87 -13.26 19.78 -1.56
CA ASN A 87 -13.47 18.39 -1.14
C ASN A 87 -12.98 18.13 0.31
N PRO A 88 -13.36 17.01 0.96
CA PRO A 88 -12.98 16.72 2.35
C PRO A 88 -11.46 16.62 2.58
N GLU A 89 -10.70 16.19 1.57
CA GLU A 89 -9.24 16.17 1.67
C GLU A 89 -8.64 17.59 1.62
N ALA A 90 -9.27 18.53 0.88
CA ALA A 90 -8.92 19.95 0.98
C ALA A 90 -9.25 20.50 2.38
N GLU A 91 -10.35 20.09 3.01
CA GLU A 91 -10.64 20.45 4.42
C GLU A 91 -9.55 19.94 5.36
N ARG A 92 -9.17 18.66 5.22
CA ARG A 92 -8.14 18.02 6.04
C ARG A 92 -6.77 18.69 5.92
N ILE A 93 -6.37 19.10 4.71
CA ILE A 93 -5.05 19.70 4.46
C ILE A 93 -5.02 21.18 4.87
N THR A 94 -6.11 21.92 4.69
CA THR A 94 -6.13 23.38 4.92
C THR A 94 -6.52 23.77 6.35
N GLY A 95 -7.34 22.95 7.01
CA GLY A 95 -7.97 23.28 8.30
C GLY A 95 -9.20 24.19 8.19
N PHE A 96 -9.66 24.48 6.96
CA PHE A 96 -10.92 25.18 6.69
C PHE A 96 -11.98 24.19 6.24
N SER A 97 -13.17 24.25 6.82
CA SER A 97 -14.31 23.49 6.29
C SER A 97 -14.76 24.04 4.93
N ALA A 98 -15.40 23.22 4.12
CA ALA A 98 -16.02 23.62 2.87
C ALA A 98 -17.07 24.71 3.11
N ALA A 99 -17.79 24.67 4.24
CA ALA A 99 -18.73 25.73 4.64
C ALA A 99 -18.04 27.09 4.90
N GLU A 100 -16.79 27.09 5.38
CA GLU A 100 -15.99 28.31 5.58
C GLU A 100 -15.25 28.77 4.32
N ALA A 101 -14.95 27.86 3.38
CA ALA A 101 -14.17 28.13 2.17
C ALA A 101 -15.04 28.51 0.95
N MET A 102 -16.21 27.89 0.80
CA MET A 102 -17.12 28.12 -0.33
C MET A 102 -17.63 29.57 -0.38
N GLY A 103 -17.70 30.14 -1.58
CA GLY A 103 -18.14 31.53 -1.77
C GLY A 103 -17.11 32.60 -1.43
N ARG A 104 -15.95 32.25 -0.85
CA ARG A 104 -14.84 33.18 -0.60
C ARG A 104 -13.82 33.16 -1.73
N LYS A 105 -12.98 34.20 -1.80
CA LYS A 105 -11.88 34.25 -2.80
C LYS A 105 -10.75 33.33 -2.37
N CYS A 106 -10.14 32.63 -3.33
CA CYS A 106 -9.13 31.61 -3.02
C CYS A 106 -7.90 32.16 -2.27
N TRP A 107 -7.51 33.43 -2.47
CA TRP A 107 -6.42 34.03 -1.70
C TRP A 107 -6.73 34.25 -0.22
N GLU A 108 -8.01 34.30 0.18
CA GLU A 108 -8.43 34.46 1.59
C GLU A 108 -8.51 33.13 2.37
N ILE A 109 -8.37 32.01 1.68
CA ILE A 109 -8.27 30.67 2.26
C ILE A 109 -6.84 30.14 2.12
N PHE A 110 -6.15 30.51 1.03
CA PHE A 110 -4.85 29.95 0.70
C PHE A 110 -3.63 30.81 1.02
N HIS A 111 -3.76 32.15 1.10
CA HIS A 111 -2.71 33.06 1.56
C HIS A 111 -1.28 32.78 1.04
N THR A 112 -1.16 32.20 -0.16
CA THR A 112 0.15 31.76 -0.67
C THR A 112 0.97 32.98 -1.09
N GLU A 113 2.29 32.88 -0.98
CA GLU A 113 3.22 33.94 -1.41
C GLU A 113 3.06 34.29 -2.90
N TYR A 114 2.42 33.41 -3.69
CA TYR A 114 2.14 33.55 -5.12
C TYR A 114 0.77 34.17 -5.45
N CYS A 115 -0.12 34.37 -4.47
CA CYS A 115 -1.44 34.95 -4.72
C CYS A 115 -1.37 36.38 -5.29
N ASN A 116 -0.30 37.14 -4.94
CA ASN A 116 -0.09 38.51 -5.40
C ASN A 116 0.91 38.62 -6.57
N ARG A 117 1.72 37.59 -6.85
CA ARG A 117 2.69 37.53 -7.96
C ARG A 117 2.86 36.09 -8.46
N ASN A 118 2.64 35.86 -9.75
CA ASN A 118 2.83 34.56 -10.43
C ASN A 118 1.91 33.39 -9.96
N CYS A 119 0.66 33.67 -9.63
CA CYS A 119 -0.35 32.65 -9.29
C CYS A 119 -0.45 31.56 -10.38
N HIS A 120 -0.21 30.30 -10.01
CA HIS A 120 -0.19 29.18 -10.97
C HIS A 120 -1.58 28.80 -11.49
N LEU A 121 -2.64 29.04 -10.70
CA LEU A 121 -4.02 28.90 -11.15
C LEU A 121 -4.38 29.97 -12.20
N GLN A 122 -3.87 31.18 -12.02
CA GLN A 122 -4.00 32.26 -13.00
C GLN A 122 -3.27 31.93 -14.31
N GLN A 123 -2.04 31.42 -14.24
CA GLN A 123 -1.31 30.94 -15.41
C GLN A 123 -2.05 29.82 -16.15
N ALA A 124 -2.68 28.88 -15.45
CA ALA A 124 -3.45 27.79 -16.07
C ALA A 124 -4.72 28.29 -16.78
N ILE A 125 -5.43 29.25 -16.18
CA ILE A 125 -6.62 29.88 -16.75
C ILE A 125 -6.27 30.72 -17.98
N GLN A 126 -5.27 31.60 -17.88
CA GLN A 126 -4.87 32.51 -18.98
C GLN A 126 -4.25 31.77 -20.16
N SER A 127 -3.39 30.77 -19.91
CA SER A 127 -2.75 30.00 -20.98
C SER A 127 -3.65 28.93 -21.61
N GLY A 128 -4.78 28.60 -20.96
CA GLY A 128 -5.65 27.48 -21.33
C GLY A 128 -4.99 26.10 -21.22
N LYS A 129 -3.83 25.98 -20.57
CA LYS A 129 -3.02 24.75 -20.41
C LYS A 129 -2.86 24.40 -18.93
N THR A 130 -2.74 23.11 -18.62
CA THR A 130 -2.46 22.63 -17.27
C THR A 130 -1.03 22.99 -16.84
N VAL A 131 -0.90 23.61 -15.66
CA VAL A 131 0.35 23.86 -14.95
C VAL A 131 0.50 22.78 -13.88
N ALA A 132 1.31 21.76 -14.14
CA ALA A 132 1.45 20.59 -13.26
C ALA A 132 2.72 20.63 -12.40
N ARG A 133 2.66 19.95 -11.25
CA ARG A 133 3.79 19.67 -10.34
C ARG A 133 4.61 20.91 -9.96
N ARG A 134 3.94 21.97 -9.51
CA ARG A 134 4.60 23.13 -8.92
C ARG A 134 4.63 23.00 -7.40
N GLN A 135 5.75 23.32 -6.79
CA GLN A 135 5.87 23.38 -5.33
C GLN A 135 5.52 24.79 -4.86
N VAL A 136 4.64 24.90 -3.87
CA VAL A 136 4.28 26.16 -3.22
C VAL A 136 4.19 25.96 -1.71
N HIS A 137 4.31 27.03 -0.95
CA HIS A 137 4.00 27.03 0.48
C HIS A 137 2.61 27.62 0.70
N TYR A 138 1.82 26.92 1.51
CA TYR A 138 0.50 27.32 1.99
C TYR A 138 0.58 27.65 3.48
N LEU A 139 -0.28 28.56 3.95
CA LEU A 139 -0.41 28.87 5.39
C LEU A 139 -1.73 28.27 5.90
N THR A 140 -1.64 27.33 6.83
CA THR A 140 -2.84 26.77 7.50
C THR A 140 -3.54 27.80 8.37
N ARG A 141 -4.76 27.48 8.81
CA ARG A 141 -5.53 28.26 9.78
C ARG A 141 -4.72 28.68 11.02
N ASP A 142 -3.81 27.81 11.48
CA ASP A 142 -2.90 28.06 12.62
C ASP A 142 -1.58 28.74 12.21
N ASN A 143 -1.54 29.37 11.03
CA ASN A 143 -0.40 30.08 10.45
C ASN A 143 0.87 29.21 10.24
N ARG A 144 0.71 27.89 10.08
CA ARG A 144 1.82 26.97 9.80
C ARG A 144 2.09 26.91 8.29
N ARG A 145 3.36 27.03 7.89
CA ARG A 145 3.80 26.86 6.50
C ARG A 145 3.82 25.37 6.14
N VAL A 146 3.03 24.96 5.15
CA VAL A 146 2.97 23.57 4.64
C VAL A 146 3.40 23.55 3.17
N PRO A 147 4.36 22.70 2.77
CA PRO A 147 4.75 22.53 1.37
C PRO A 147 3.73 21.67 0.61
N LEU A 148 3.14 22.23 -0.44
CA LEU A 148 2.16 21.55 -1.30
C LEU A 148 2.74 21.32 -2.70
N GLU A 149 2.50 20.15 -3.27
CA GLU A 149 2.65 19.94 -4.71
C GLU A 149 1.30 20.20 -5.39
N ILE A 150 1.25 21.25 -6.22
CA ILE A 150 0.03 21.71 -6.87
C ILE A 150 0.02 21.44 -8.38
N THR A 151 -1.16 21.12 -8.88
CA THR A 151 -1.47 21.03 -10.31
C THR A 151 -2.73 21.84 -10.59
N ALA A 152 -2.60 22.91 -11.36
CA ALA A 152 -3.69 23.78 -11.76
C ALA A 152 -4.09 23.52 -13.22
N SER A 153 -5.39 23.43 -13.48
CA SER A 153 -5.96 23.24 -14.83
C SER A 153 -7.14 24.20 -15.06
N PRO A 154 -7.33 24.73 -16.28
CA PRO A 154 -8.51 25.53 -16.60
C PRO A 154 -9.78 24.67 -16.59
N LEU A 155 -10.81 25.13 -15.88
CA LEU A 155 -12.14 24.53 -15.90
C LEU A 155 -12.86 24.95 -17.18
N ARG A 156 -13.12 23.99 -18.07
CA ARG A 156 -13.77 24.24 -19.36
C ARG A 156 -15.25 23.87 -19.29
N GLY A 157 -16.11 24.84 -19.60
CA GLY A 157 -17.54 24.59 -19.80
C GLY A 157 -17.85 24.10 -21.22
N GLU A 158 -19.13 23.98 -21.52
CA GLU A 158 -19.64 23.73 -22.87
C GLU A 158 -19.08 24.73 -23.88
N ARG A 159 -18.91 24.28 -25.14
CA ARG A 159 -18.26 25.04 -26.23
C ARG A 159 -16.81 25.49 -25.94
N ARG A 160 -16.06 24.75 -25.08
CA ARG A 160 -14.64 24.99 -24.74
C ARG A 160 -14.33 26.33 -24.05
N ARG A 161 -15.33 27.11 -23.64
CA ARG A 161 -15.11 28.38 -22.92
C ARG A 161 -14.59 28.09 -21.51
N ILE A 162 -13.50 28.76 -21.11
CA ILE A 162 -12.96 28.65 -19.74
C ILE A 162 -13.93 29.37 -18.81
N ARG A 163 -14.39 28.67 -17.75
CA ARG A 163 -15.31 29.19 -16.73
C ARG A 163 -14.63 29.48 -15.39
N GLY A 164 -13.35 29.14 -15.26
CA GLY A 164 -12.58 29.23 -14.02
C GLY A 164 -11.44 28.22 -14.04
N GLY A 165 -11.02 27.74 -12.87
CA GLY A 165 -9.90 26.80 -12.74
C GLY A 165 -10.10 25.76 -11.65
N VAL A 166 -9.48 24.60 -11.81
CA VAL A 166 -9.38 23.54 -10.79
C VAL A 166 -7.94 23.48 -10.34
N GLN A 167 -7.71 23.43 -9.02
CA GLN A 167 -6.40 23.22 -8.43
C GLN A 167 -6.45 21.98 -7.53
N CYS A 168 -5.72 20.96 -7.96
CA CYS A 168 -5.42 19.80 -7.14
C CYS A 168 -4.13 20.06 -6.38
N PHE A 169 -4.07 19.67 -5.11
CA PHE A 169 -2.91 19.82 -4.26
C PHE A 169 -2.77 18.61 -3.35
N THR A 170 -1.57 18.02 -3.34
CA THR A 170 -1.22 17.03 -2.34
C THR A 170 -0.35 17.68 -1.27
N ASP A 171 -0.74 17.44 -0.03
CA ASP A 171 0.14 17.59 1.11
C ASP A 171 1.26 16.55 0.99
N ARG A 172 2.51 16.99 1.13
CA ARG A 172 3.66 16.07 1.18
C ARG A 172 3.87 15.52 2.59
N PHE A 173 2.84 14.88 3.15
CA PHE A 173 3.03 13.83 4.16
C PHE A 173 3.51 12.51 3.53
N GLY A 174 4.58 12.63 2.73
CA GLY A 174 5.58 11.59 2.53
C GLY A 174 6.86 12.07 3.20
N PRO A 175 7.36 11.42 4.26
CA PRO A 175 8.46 11.96 5.07
C PRO A 175 9.74 12.03 4.25
N ALA A 176 10.15 13.26 3.93
CA ALA A 176 11.32 13.53 3.09
C ALA A 176 12.11 14.79 3.46
N GLU A 177 11.50 15.81 4.10
CA GLU A 177 12.18 17.10 4.33
C GLU A 177 12.07 17.62 5.79
N ASP A 178 10.98 17.37 6.53
CA ASP A 178 10.88 17.77 7.94
C ASP A 178 11.62 16.84 8.93
N GLU A 179 11.84 15.56 8.60
CA GLU A 179 12.76 14.69 9.37
C GLU A 179 14.23 15.11 9.19
N ALA A 180 14.57 15.84 8.11
CA ALA A 180 15.93 16.25 7.79
C ALA A 180 16.36 17.57 8.48
N ARG A 181 15.41 18.41 8.92
CA ARG A 181 15.72 19.64 9.68
C ARG A 181 15.92 19.41 11.19
N ASN A 182 15.48 18.26 11.71
CA ASN A 182 15.70 17.83 13.10
C ASN A 182 16.68 16.64 13.21
N ALA A 183 17.73 16.61 12.39
CA ALA A 183 18.86 15.70 12.56
C ALA A 183 20.19 16.48 12.41
N PRO A 184 20.73 16.95 13.54
CA PRO A 184 21.85 16.20 14.13
C PRO A 184 21.48 15.45 15.43
N ASP A 185 22.13 14.31 15.65
CA ASP A 185 22.18 13.48 16.87
C ASP A 185 20.93 12.72 17.40
N ASP A 186 19.68 13.01 16.99
CA ASP A 186 18.51 12.54 17.76
C ASP A 186 17.78 11.25 17.32
N VAL A 187 18.18 10.58 16.24
CA VAL A 187 17.45 9.41 15.66
C VAL A 187 17.29 8.24 16.64
N LEU A 188 18.12 8.17 17.68
CA LEU A 188 18.08 7.14 18.73
C LEU A 188 17.26 7.54 19.96
N ARG A 189 16.86 8.81 20.13
CA ARG A 189 16.03 9.25 21.26
C ARG A 189 14.53 8.99 21.05
N GLY A 190 14.08 8.82 19.80
CA GLY A 190 12.69 8.48 19.47
C GLY A 190 12.36 6.98 19.54
N VAL A 191 13.36 6.10 19.65
CA VAL A 191 13.16 4.66 19.70
C VAL A 191 13.01 4.19 21.14
N ILE A 192 11.82 3.70 21.48
CA ILE A 192 11.51 3.19 22.80
C ILE A 192 11.72 1.69 22.84
N CYS A 193 12.80 1.26 23.48
CA CYS A 193 13.06 -0.12 23.83
C CYS A 193 13.67 -0.22 25.24
N ARG A 194 13.20 -1.20 26.01
CA ARG A 194 13.79 -1.65 27.28
C ARG A 194 14.02 -3.17 27.30
N ASP A 195 13.35 -3.92 26.42
CA ASP A 195 13.55 -5.35 26.33
C ASP A 195 14.94 -5.69 25.74
N PRO A 196 15.71 -6.61 26.36
CA PRO A 196 17.03 -7.00 25.88
C PRO A 196 17.06 -7.46 24.41
N ARG A 197 16.00 -8.13 23.94
CA ARG A 197 15.91 -8.62 22.56
C ARG A 197 15.87 -7.47 21.55
N MET A 198 15.16 -6.40 21.88
CA MET A 198 15.13 -5.20 21.06
C MET A 198 16.45 -4.44 21.13
N ILE A 199 17.08 -4.36 22.31
CA ILE A 199 18.39 -3.70 22.48
C ILE A 199 19.48 -4.40 21.64
N GLU A 200 19.50 -5.74 21.64
CA GLU A 200 20.38 -6.55 20.78
C GLU A 200 20.09 -6.29 19.29
N LEU A 201 18.81 -6.31 18.89
CA LEU A 201 18.40 -6.05 17.51
C LEU A 201 18.80 -4.64 17.04
N PHE A 202 18.67 -3.60 17.89
CA PHE A 202 19.15 -2.25 17.60
C PHE A 202 20.68 -2.16 17.54
N THR A 203 21.39 -2.96 18.33
CA THR A 203 22.86 -3.04 18.29
C THR A 203 23.33 -3.62 16.95
N THR A 204 22.74 -4.73 16.52
CA THR A 204 22.99 -5.33 15.20
C THR A 204 22.59 -4.38 14.08
N ALA A 205 21.41 -3.76 14.16
CA ALA A 205 20.92 -2.80 13.17
C ALA A 205 21.86 -1.59 13.00
N ARG A 206 22.45 -1.08 14.10
CA ARG A 206 23.47 -0.03 14.05
C ARG A 206 24.75 -0.51 13.37
N ALA A 207 25.23 -1.70 13.71
CA ALA A 207 26.46 -2.26 13.12
C ALA A 207 26.35 -2.43 11.60
N VAL A 208 25.18 -2.85 11.10
CA VAL A 208 24.94 -3.05 9.65
C VAL A 208 24.46 -1.78 8.93
N ALA A 209 24.10 -0.71 9.64
CA ALA A 209 23.67 0.54 9.02
C ALA A 209 24.76 1.18 8.14
N SER A 210 26.03 1.04 8.54
CA SER A 210 27.20 1.51 7.78
C SER A 210 27.42 0.82 6.43
N THR A 211 26.78 -0.33 6.20
CA THR A 211 26.95 -1.17 5.01
C THR A 211 25.84 -0.96 3.97
N ASP A 212 26.07 -1.40 2.73
CA ASP A 212 25.05 -1.47 1.68
C ASP A 212 24.32 -2.83 1.61
N ALA A 213 24.45 -3.68 2.63
CA ALA A 213 23.83 -5.00 2.65
C ALA A 213 22.28 -4.92 2.63
N SER A 214 21.68 -5.83 1.86
CA SER A 214 20.23 -6.10 1.90
C SER A 214 19.82 -6.64 3.28
N ILE A 215 18.70 -6.15 3.79
CA ILE A 215 18.15 -6.62 5.08
C ILE A 215 16.71 -7.07 4.87
N LEU A 216 16.41 -8.27 5.34
CA LEU A 216 15.07 -8.82 5.44
C LEU A 216 14.57 -8.74 6.90
N PHE A 217 13.54 -7.94 7.14
CA PHE A 217 12.84 -7.91 8.43
C PHE A 217 11.72 -8.95 8.44
N THR A 218 11.77 -9.89 9.38
CA THR A 218 10.70 -10.88 9.61
C THR A 218 9.95 -10.57 10.91
N GLY A 219 8.80 -11.22 11.12
CA GLY A 219 7.95 -11.03 12.30
C GLY A 219 6.60 -10.39 11.98
N GLU A 220 5.70 -10.38 12.96
CA GLU A 220 4.28 -10.05 12.78
C GLU A 220 4.00 -8.64 12.24
N THR A 221 2.79 -8.40 11.74
CA THR A 221 2.34 -7.05 11.37
C THR A 221 2.19 -6.19 12.64
N GLY A 222 2.63 -4.93 12.56
CA GLY A 222 2.54 -3.98 13.68
C GLY A 222 3.68 -4.06 14.71
N THR A 223 4.73 -4.85 14.50
CA THR A 223 5.92 -4.92 15.38
C THR A 223 6.90 -3.75 15.25
N GLY A 224 6.74 -2.90 14.21
CA GLY A 224 7.59 -1.72 14.00
C GLY A 224 8.72 -1.90 12.97
N LYS A 225 8.62 -2.89 12.05
CA LYS A 225 9.54 -3.08 10.91
C LYS A 225 9.86 -1.76 10.18
N ASP A 226 8.85 -0.93 9.94
CA ASP A 226 8.98 0.41 9.34
C ASP A 226 9.93 1.35 10.10
N VAL A 227 9.77 1.41 11.43
CA VAL A 227 10.56 2.30 12.30
C VAL A 227 12.01 1.82 12.29
N MET A 228 12.22 0.51 12.39
CA MET A 228 13.55 -0.08 12.30
C MET A 228 14.22 0.22 10.95
N ALA A 229 13.52 0.06 9.83
CA ALA A 229 14.03 0.36 8.50
C ALA A 229 14.44 1.83 8.34
N ARG A 230 13.61 2.78 8.83
CA ARG A 230 13.93 4.21 8.86
C ARG A 230 15.16 4.52 9.70
N SER A 231 15.26 3.95 10.90
CA SER A 231 16.44 4.11 11.76
C SER A 231 17.71 3.60 11.10
N ILE A 232 17.70 2.44 10.42
CA ILE A 232 18.87 1.94 9.66
C ILE A 232 19.26 2.92 8.56
N HIS A 233 18.31 3.41 7.77
CA HIS A 233 18.58 4.39 6.71
C HIS A 233 19.22 5.67 7.27
N ALA A 234 18.66 6.24 8.33
CA ALA A 234 19.16 7.48 8.94
C ALA A 234 20.53 7.31 9.63
N MET A 235 20.88 6.10 10.09
CA MET A 235 22.21 5.74 10.58
C MET A 235 23.21 5.37 9.46
N SER A 236 22.77 5.30 8.20
CA SER A 236 23.61 4.86 7.07
C SER A 236 24.36 6.01 6.38
N PRO A 237 25.38 5.71 5.55
CA PRO A 237 26.02 6.70 4.67
C PRO A 237 25.03 7.36 3.69
N ARG A 238 23.90 6.70 3.43
CA ARG A 238 22.85 7.13 2.50
C ARG A 238 21.75 7.97 3.14
N ARG A 239 21.90 8.39 4.41
CA ARG A 239 20.94 9.21 5.17
C ARG A 239 20.53 10.55 4.53
N ALA A 240 21.30 11.05 3.56
CA ALA A 240 20.99 12.25 2.79
C ALA A 240 20.28 11.94 1.45
N GLY A 241 20.25 10.67 1.04
CA GLY A 241 19.48 10.18 -0.09
C GLY A 241 18.03 9.88 0.31
N ARG A 242 17.18 9.60 -0.67
CA ARG A 242 15.74 9.41 -0.42
C ARG A 242 15.44 8.05 0.21
N PHE A 243 14.60 8.01 1.24
CA PHE A 243 13.97 6.79 1.73
C PHE A 243 12.59 6.62 1.08
N ILE A 244 12.45 5.65 0.19
CA ILE A 244 11.17 5.34 -0.46
C ILE A 244 10.59 4.05 0.12
N LYS A 245 9.46 4.16 0.83
CA LYS A 245 8.67 3.00 1.24
C LYS A 245 7.65 2.64 0.16
N VAL A 246 7.57 1.37 -0.19
CA VAL A 246 6.52 0.76 -1.01
C VAL A 246 5.86 -0.34 -0.19
N ASN A 247 4.53 -0.35 -0.11
CA ASN A 247 3.78 -1.49 0.44
C ASN A 247 3.31 -2.35 -0.72
N CYS A 248 3.90 -3.54 -0.86
CA CYS A 248 3.63 -4.47 -1.94
C CYS A 248 2.19 -5.02 -1.92
N ALA A 249 1.59 -5.16 -0.73
CA ALA A 249 0.22 -5.65 -0.56
C ALA A 249 -0.87 -4.57 -0.81
N ALA A 250 -0.49 -3.29 -0.95
CA ALA A 250 -1.42 -2.18 -1.09
C ALA A 250 -1.74 -1.78 -2.54
N LEU A 251 -0.99 -2.29 -3.52
CA LEU A 251 -1.13 -1.93 -4.93
C LEU A 251 -1.50 -3.18 -5.76
N PRO A 252 -2.45 -3.08 -6.71
CA PRO A 252 -2.68 -4.15 -7.68
C PRO A 252 -1.43 -4.44 -8.52
N ASP A 253 -1.18 -5.70 -8.85
CA ASP A 253 0.02 -6.23 -9.51
C ASP A 253 0.59 -5.34 -10.64
N ARG A 254 -0.27 -4.98 -11.60
CA ARG A 254 0.10 -4.15 -12.76
C ARG A 254 0.48 -2.72 -12.36
N LEU A 255 -0.16 -2.18 -11.33
CA LEU A 255 0.18 -0.87 -10.79
C LEU A 255 1.53 -0.98 -10.05
N LEU A 256 1.70 -1.98 -9.18
CA LEU A 256 2.95 -2.23 -8.46
C LEU A 256 4.17 -2.33 -9.40
N GLU A 257 4.05 -3.05 -10.51
CA GLU A 257 5.10 -3.11 -11.54
C GLU A 257 5.44 -1.71 -12.10
N SER A 258 4.42 -0.96 -12.50
CA SER A 258 4.56 0.36 -13.10
C SER A 258 5.04 1.44 -12.13
N GLU A 259 4.78 1.27 -10.82
CA GLU A 259 5.29 2.13 -9.77
C GLU A 259 6.75 1.78 -9.42
N LEU A 260 7.12 0.50 -9.34
CA LEU A 260 8.49 0.07 -9.02
C LEU A 260 9.48 0.40 -10.13
N PHE A 261 9.16 0.03 -11.37
CA PHE A 261 10.07 0.11 -12.52
C PHE A 261 9.77 1.28 -13.47
N GLY A 262 8.64 1.98 -13.30
CA GLY A 262 8.29 3.09 -14.20
C GLY A 262 7.98 2.62 -15.63
N TYR A 263 7.59 3.54 -16.49
CA TYR A 263 7.20 3.24 -17.86
C TYR A 263 7.55 4.35 -18.83
N LYS A 264 7.69 3.97 -20.11
CA LYS A 264 7.85 4.90 -21.23
C LYS A 264 6.52 5.19 -21.90
N ALA A 265 6.43 6.35 -22.56
CA ALA A 265 5.25 6.71 -23.34
C ALA A 265 4.95 5.61 -24.39
N GLY A 266 3.70 5.15 -24.45
CA GLY A 266 3.26 4.05 -25.32
C GLY A 266 3.36 2.64 -24.72
N ALA A 267 3.83 2.47 -23.47
CA ALA A 267 3.92 1.15 -22.82
C ALA A 267 2.56 0.43 -22.63
N PHE A 268 1.48 1.20 -22.47
CA PHE A 268 0.08 0.73 -22.38
C PHE A 268 -0.86 1.88 -22.79
N THR A 269 -2.17 1.61 -22.91
CA THR A 269 -3.18 2.54 -23.46
C THR A 269 -3.18 3.94 -22.83
N ASP A 270 -2.93 4.04 -21.53
CA ASP A 270 -2.92 5.30 -20.78
C ASP A 270 -1.52 5.88 -20.53
N ALA A 271 -0.46 5.21 -21.02
CA ALA A 271 0.93 5.65 -20.88
C ALA A 271 1.26 6.83 -21.83
N ARG A 272 0.67 8.00 -21.59
CA ARG A 272 0.82 9.19 -22.46
C ARG A 272 2.13 9.96 -22.30
N LYS A 273 2.89 9.67 -21.24
CA LYS A 273 4.18 10.29 -20.90
C LYS A 273 5.05 9.29 -20.16
N ASP A 274 6.36 9.48 -20.18
CA ASP A 274 7.27 8.76 -19.30
C ASP A 274 6.94 9.00 -17.81
N LYS A 275 7.06 7.95 -17.01
CA LYS A 275 7.01 8.00 -15.55
C LYS A 275 8.21 7.24 -14.96
N PRO A 276 9.06 7.87 -14.13
CA PRO A 276 10.15 7.18 -13.44
C PRO A 276 9.59 6.25 -12.35
N GLY A 277 10.25 5.11 -12.16
CA GLY A 277 9.90 4.13 -11.12
C GLY A 277 10.51 4.44 -9.76
N PHE A 278 10.03 3.77 -8.70
CA PHE A 278 10.58 3.91 -7.35
C PHE A 278 12.06 3.53 -7.24
N PHE A 279 12.57 2.62 -8.07
CA PHE A 279 14.01 2.36 -8.16
C PHE A 279 14.79 3.61 -8.61
N GLU A 280 14.39 4.23 -9.72
CA GLU A 280 15.01 5.47 -10.25
C GLU A 280 14.84 6.65 -9.27
N LEU A 281 13.67 6.75 -8.62
CA LEU A 281 13.38 7.78 -7.63
C LEU A 281 14.17 7.60 -6.31
N ALA A 282 14.64 6.39 -6.00
CA ALA A 282 15.42 6.07 -4.81
C ALA A 282 16.93 6.13 -5.03
N GLU A 283 17.40 6.60 -6.19
CA GLU A 283 18.82 6.64 -6.58
C GLU A 283 19.70 7.30 -5.50
N GLY A 284 20.82 6.65 -5.16
CA GLY A 284 21.71 7.05 -4.06
C GLY A 284 21.14 6.84 -2.64
N GLY A 285 19.83 6.58 -2.51
CA GLY A 285 19.11 6.40 -1.26
C GLY A 285 18.78 4.95 -0.92
N THR A 286 17.58 4.73 -0.39
CA THR A 286 17.12 3.42 0.12
C THR A 286 15.68 3.15 -0.31
N LEU A 287 15.46 1.98 -0.90
CA LEU A 287 14.12 1.46 -1.20
C LEU A 287 13.74 0.44 -0.13
N PHE A 288 12.59 0.63 0.49
CA PHE A 288 12.03 -0.25 1.50
C PHE A 288 10.74 -0.91 0.99
N LEU A 289 10.78 -2.23 0.80
CA LEU A 289 9.65 -3.02 0.32
C LEU A 289 8.96 -3.73 1.49
N ASP A 290 7.80 -3.22 1.89
CA ASP A 290 6.97 -3.77 2.98
C ASP A 290 5.96 -4.79 2.45
N GLU A 291 5.71 -5.83 3.24
CA GLU A 291 5.03 -7.08 2.88
C GLU A 291 5.55 -7.70 1.56
N ILE A 292 6.90 -7.81 1.43
CA ILE A 292 7.60 -8.39 0.27
C ILE A 292 7.18 -9.83 -0.05
N GLY A 293 6.57 -10.56 0.89
CA GLY A 293 6.04 -11.89 0.61
C GLY A 293 4.86 -11.90 -0.38
N GLU A 294 4.17 -10.78 -0.56
CA GLU A 294 2.95 -10.65 -1.39
C GLU A 294 3.21 -10.25 -2.85
N ILE A 295 4.47 -10.13 -3.30
CA ILE A 295 4.73 -9.75 -4.70
C ILE A 295 4.47 -10.90 -5.69
N PRO A 296 3.81 -10.63 -6.84
CA PRO A 296 3.60 -11.61 -7.90
C PRO A 296 4.90 -12.25 -8.41
N LEU A 297 4.83 -13.52 -8.80
CA LEU A 297 5.99 -14.34 -9.18
C LEU A 297 6.76 -13.76 -10.38
N GLU A 298 6.05 -13.11 -11.30
CA GLU A 298 6.60 -12.40 -12.46
C GLU A 298 7.43 -11.18 -12.04
N LEU A 299 6.99 -10.47 -10.99
CA LEU A 299 7.70 -9.31 -10.46
C LEU A 299 8.92 -9.72 -9.61
N GLN A 300 8.90 -10.92 -9.02
CA GLN A 300 10.05 -11.46 -8.31
C GLN A 300 11.27 -11.63 -9.23
N ALA A 301 11.07 -12.08 -10.47
CA ALA A 301 12.14 -12.19 -11.47
C ALA A 301 12.72 -10.82 -11.86
N LYS A 302 11.86 -9.81 -12.08
CA LYS A 302 12.31 -8.44 -12.39
C LYS A 302 13.01 -7.77 -11.22
N LEU A 303 12.53 -8.01 -10.00
CA LEU A 303 13.17 -7.53 -8.77
C LEU A 303 14.54 -8.17 -8.57
N LEU A 304 14.67 -9.49 -8.78
CA LEU A 304 15.96 -10.17 -8.73
C LEU A 304 16.95 -9.54 -9.70
N GLN A 305 16.56 -9.34 -10.97
CA GLN A 305 17.40 -8.70 -11.97
C GLN A 305 17.86 -7.30 -11.55
N ALA A 306 16.94 -6.47 -11.05
CA ALA A 306 17.25 -5.13 -10.56
C ALA A 306 18.26 -5.12 -9.39
N LEU A 307 18.29 -6.19 -8.58
CA LEU A 307 19.19 -6.33 -7.44
C LEU A 307 20.53 -6.98 -7.78
N GLU A 308 20.60 -7.79 -8.83
CA GLU A 308 21.84 -8.43 -9.30
C GLU A 308 22.59 -7.55 -10.29
N ASP A 309 21.95 -7.16 -11.41
CA ASP A 309 22.55 -6.36 -12.48
C ASP A 309 22.74 -4.89 -12.08
N ARG A 310 22.07 -4.44 -11.01
CA ARG A 310 21.87 -3.01 -10.67
C ARG A 310 21.24 -2.21 -11.82
N GLN A 311 20.45 -2.89 -12.65
CA GLN A 311 19.79 -2.35 -13.83
C GLN A 311 18.39 -2.95 -13.95
N PHE A 312 17.43 -2.16 -14.42
CA PHE A 312 16.09 -2.66 -14.77
C PHE A 312 15.59 -2.03 -16.07
N TYR A 313 14.55 -2.61 -16.66
CA TYR A 313 13.91 -2.13 -17.88
C TYR A 313 12.54 -1.52 -17.55
N PRO A 314 12.32 -0.20 -17.75
CA PRO A 314 11.00 0.40 -17.63
C PRO A 314 9.99 -0.27 -18.59
N LEU A 315 8.71 -0.33 -18.23
CA LEU A 315 7.69 -0.93 -19.11
C LEU A 315 7.68 -0.19 -20.46
N GLY A 316 7.60 -0.96 -21.54
CA GLY A 316 7.67 -0.45 -22.92
C GLY A 316 9.07 -0.02 -23.37
N SER A 317 10.14 -0.29 -22.61
CA SER A 317 11.51 0.05 -22.99
C SER A 317 12.43 -1.17 -23.15
N SER A 318 13.26 -1.15 -24.19
CA SER A 318 14.38 -2.07 -24.38
C SER A 318 15.73 -1.48 -23.92
N ARG A 319 15.72 -0.29 -23.29
CA ARG A 319 16.92 0.34 -22.72
C ARG A 319 16.93 0.17 -21.20
N PRO A 320 18.02 -0.35 -20.61
CA PRO A 320 18.13 -0.47 -19.17
C PRO A 320 18.34 0.91 -18.52
N VAL A 321 17.91 1.02 -17.26
CA VAL A 321 18.21 2.13 -16.35
C VAL A 321 19.06 1.58 -15.23
N SER A 322 20.29 2.08 -15.09
CA SER A 322 21.18 1.73 -13.97
C SER A 322 20.78 2.46 -12.70
N VAL A 323 20.80 1.75 -11.57
CA VAL A 323 20.46 2.29 -10.25
C VAL A 323 21.36 1.78 -9.13
N ASN A 324 21.75 2.67 -8.24
CA ASN A 324 22.52 2.40 -7.03
C ASN A 324 21.66 2.67 -5.79
N VAL A 325 20.82 1.70 -5.44
CA VAL A 325 19.83 1.78 -4.35
C VAL A 325 20.13 0.72 -3.30
N ARG A 326 20.15 1.08 -2.01
CA ARG A 326 20.16 0.09 -0.93
C ARG A 326 18.75 -0.48 -0.76
N LEU A 327 18.62 -1.81 -0.73
CA LEU A 327 17.35 -2.46 -0.45
C LEU A 327 17.19 -2.79 1.03
N LEU A 328 16.03 -2.46 1.58
CA LEU A 328 15.49 -3.03 2.80
C LEU A 328 14.15 -3.71 2.44
N SER A 329 13.80 -4.81 3.11
CA SER A 329 12.54 -5.52 2.83
C SER A 329 11.92 -6.05 4.12
N ALA A 330 10.60 -6.17 4.18
CA ALA A 330 9.87 -6.62 5.35
C ALA A 330 8.74 -7.58 4.98
N THR A 331 8.48 -8.59 5.81
CA THR A 331 7.39 -9.57 5.61
C THR A 331 6.82 -10.03 6.95
N ASN A 332 5.52 -10.31 6.98
CA ASN A 332 4.88 -11.13 8.02
C ASN A 332 4.78 -12.62 7.64
N ALA A 333 4.96 -12.96 6.36
CA ALA A 333 4.75 -14.29 5.81
C ALA A 333 6.01 -15.16 5.91
N ASP A 334 5.82 -16.45 6.15
CA ASP A 334 6.85 -17.48 6.04
C ASP A 334 7.25 -17.69 4.57
N LEU A 335 8.34 -17.03 4.17
CA LEU A 335 8.88 -17.15 2.82
C LEU A 335 9.39 -18.56 2.51
N THR A 336 9.88 -19.30 3.51
CA THR A 336 10.35 -20.69 3.32
C THR A 336 9.17 -21.58 2.89
N ARG A 337 8.01 -21.41 3.54
CA ARG A 337 6.78 -22.08 3.15
C ARG A 337 6.27 -21.60 1.78
N ARG A 338 6.32 -20.30 1.47
CA ARG A 338 5.93 -19.79 0.14
C ARG A 338 6.82 -20.33 -0.98
N ILE A 339 8.12 -20.53 -0.73
CA ILE A 339 9.05 -21.18 -1.66
C ILE A 339 8.64 -22.64 -1.89
N ALA A 340 8.39 -23.41 -0.83
CA ALA A 340 7.95 -24.80 -0.94
C ALA A 340 6.59 -24.95 -1.69
N GLN A 341 5.76 -23.91 -1.69
CA GLN A 341 4.49 -23.85 -2.41
C GLN A 341 4.60 -23.26 -3.83
N GLY A 342 5.78 -22.82 -4.27
CA GLY A 342 5.99 -22.19 -5.58
C GLY A 342 5.50 -20.73 -5.71
N PHE A 343 5.05 -20.12 -4.62
CA PHE A 343 4.61 -18.71 -4.60
C PHE A 343 5.75 -17.71 -4.41
N PHE A 344 6.94 -18.17 -4.03
CA PHE A 344 8.11 -17.31 -3.89
C PHE A 344 9.37 -17.97 -4.45
N ARG A 345 10.24 -17.23 -5.12
CA ARG A 345 11.47 -17.77 -5.71
C ARG A 345 12.59 -17.87 -4.68
N ALA A 346 13.30 -19.00 -4.68
CA ALA A 346 14.43 -19.24 -3.78
C ALA A 346 15.61 -18.29 -4.05
N ASP A 347 15.91 -17.98 -5.31
CA ASP A 347 16.99 -17.07 -5.71
C ASP A 347 16.80 -15.66 -5.14
N LEU A 348 15.63 -15.06 -5.33
CA LEU A 348 15.26 -13.78 -4.73
C LEU A 348 15.33 -13.84 -3.20
N PHE A 349 14.85 -14.91 -2.56
CA PHE A 349 14.93 -15.04 -1.11
C PHE A 349 16.37 -14.97 -0.57
N TYR A 350 17.32 -15.67 -1.20
CA TYR A 350 18.73 -15.56 -0.84
C TYR A 350 19.33 -14.17 -1.14
N ARG A 351 18.89 -13.51 -2.22
CA ARG A 351 19.34 -12.13 -2.56
C ARG A 351 18.80 -11.06 -1.59
N LEU A 352 17.58 -11.24 -1.07
CA LEU A 352 16.99 -10.38 -0.05
C LEU A 352 17.63 -10.63 1.32
N ARG A 353 17.83 -11.90 1.69
CA ARG A 353 18.32 -12.33 3.01
C ARG A 353 19.84 -12.42 3.06
N VAL A 354 20.52 -11.31 2.82
CA VAL A 354 21.96 -11.15 3.17
C VAL A 354 22.10 -10.99 4.70
N LEU A 355 21.17 -10.27 5.32
CA LEU A 355 20.95 -10.25 6.76
C LEU A 355 19.45 -10.45 7.04
N GLU A 356 19.11 -11.24 8.06
CA GLU A 356 17.75 -11.34 8.58
C GLU A 356 17.67 -10.66 9.97
N LEU A 357 16.67 -9.81 10.19
CA LEU A 357 16.38 -9.20 11.50
C LEU A 357 14.94 -9.53 11.90
N HIS A 358 14.79 -10.48 12.83
CA HIS A 358 13.48 -10.91 13.31
C HIS A 358 12.93 -9.96 14.39
N MET A 359 11.83 -9.26 14.08
CA MET A 359 11.19 -8.32 15.00
C MET A 359 10.24 -9.06 15.95
N PRO A 360 10.55 -9.15 17.26
CA PRO A 360 9.69 -9.87 18.22
C PRO A 360 8.32 -9.20 18.38
N SER A 361 7.31 -10.04 18.55
CA SER A 361 5.96 -9.61 18.88
C SER A 361 5.91 -8.94 20.25
N LEU A 362 4.91 -8.10 20.49
CA LEU A 362 4.85 -7.28 21.70
C LEU A 362 4.73 -8.12 22.99
N ARG A 363 4.07 -9.29 22.90
CA ARG A 363 4.00 -10.30 23.96
C ARG A 363 5.36 -10.95 24.29
N GLU A 364 6.32 -10.95 23.36
CA GLU A 364 7.67 -11.48 23.55
C GLU A 364 8.63 -10.42 24.13
N ARG A 365 8.18 -9.18 24.30
CA ARG A 365 8.98 -8.06 24.83
C ARG A 365 8.14 -7.16 25.74
N THR A 366 7.61 -7.75 26.80
CA THR A 366 6.68 -7.10 27.72
C THR A 366 7.27 -5.88 28.44
N ALA A 367 8.60 -5.80 28.55
CA ALA A 367 9.32 -4.64 29.10
C ALA A 367 9.13 -3.35 28.27
N ASP A 368 8.82 -3.46 26.97
CA ASP A 368 8.54 -2.32 26.10
C ASP A 368 7.10 -1.78 26.26
N ILE A 369 6.15 -2.57 26.76
CA ILE A 369 4.71 -2.24 26.73
C ILE A 369 4.41 -0.95 27.49
N VAL A 370 4.89 -0.80 28.72
CA VAL A 370 4.61 0.40 29.54
C VAL A 370 5.29 1.65 28.98
N PRO A 371 6.60 1.64 28.63
CA PRO A 371 7.25 2.78 27.97
C PRO A 371 6.57 3.21 26.66
N LEU A 372 6.18 2.27 25.80
CA LEU A 372 5.44 2.57 24.57
C LEU A 372 4.06 3.17 24.88
N ALA A 373 3.35 2.63 25.87
CA ALA A 373 2.04 3.12 26.28
C ALA A 373 2.12 4.55 26.84
N GLU A 374 3.13 4.87 27.65
CA GLU A 374 3.34 6.21 28.22
C GLU A 374 3.68 7.23 27.12
N HIS A 375 4.45 6.84 26.09
CA HIS A 375 4.71 7.69 24.93
C HIS A 375 3.48 7.93 24.06
N PHE A 376 2.69 6.89 23.74
CA PHE A 376 1.44 7.06 23.00
C PHE A 376 0.40 7.87 23.79
N LEU A 377 0.43 7.80 25.13
CA LEU A 377 -0.41 8.63 25.99
C LEU A 377 -0.01 10.10 25.86
N ALA A 378 1.29 10.41 26.00
CA ALA A 378 1.79 11.78 25.87
C ALA A 378 1.45 12.38 24.49
N TRP A 379 1.72 11.63 23.41
CA TRP A 379 1.37 12.02 22.04
C TRP A 379 -0.13 12.26 21.85
N ALA A 380 -0.99 11.33 22.30
CA ALA A 380 -2.43 11.48 22.14
C ALA A 380 -3.00 12.60 23.02
N ALA A 381 -2.44 12.82 24.21
CA ALA A 381 -2.88 13.88 25.10
C ALA A 381 -2.59 15.26 24.52
N GLU A 382 -1.40 15.46 23.97
CA GLU A 382 -1.03 16.67 23.21
C GLU A 382 -1.91 16.83 21.96
N HIS A 383 -2.02 15.78 21.14
CA HIS A 383 -2.75 15.84 19.86
C HIS A 383 -4.25 16.14 20.01
N TYR A 384 -4.90 15.63 21.07
CA TYR A 384 -6.32 15.85 21.33
C TYR A 384 -6.60 16.90 22.41
N GLY A 385 -5.59 17.65 22.89
CA GLY A 385 -5.74 18.68 23.92
C GLY A 385 -6.28 18.16 25.26
N LYS A 386 -6.04 16.87 25.58
CA LYS A 386 -6.54 16.21 26.79
C LYS A 386 -5.59 16.47 27.96
N LYS A 387 -6.16 16.54 29.18
CA LYS A 387 -5.41 16.73 30.43
C LYS A 387 -4.84 15.42 31.01
N THR A 388 -4.88 14.35 30.23
CA THR A 388 -4.52 12.98 30.62
C THR A 388 -3.01 12.83 30.58
N THR A 389 -2.36 12.56 31.72
CA THR A 389 -0.90 12.56 31.84
C THR A 389 -0.31 11.24 32.34
N HIS A 390 -1.11 10.35 32.96
CA HIS A 390 -0.58 9.16 33.62
C HIS A 390 -1.43 7.90 33.39
N LEU A 391 -0.74 6.75 33.31
CA LEU A 391 -1.32 5.42 33.51
C LEU A 391 -1.16 5.06 35.00
N ASP A 392 -2.22 4.57 35.66
CA ASP A 392 -2.07 3.99 37.00
C ASP A 392 -1.52 2.56 36.94
N ASP A 393 -1.16 2.00 38.09
CA ASP A 393 -0.62 0.64 38.17
C ASP A 393 -1.63 -0.45 37.77
N SER A 394 -2.94 -0.17 37.86
CA SER A 394 -3.98 -1.11 37.41
C SER A 394 -3.99 -1.20 35.87
N ALA A 395 -3.90 -0.06 35.19
CA ALA A 395 -3.75 0.05 33.75
C ALA A 395 -2.44 -0.59 33.28
N LYS A 396 -1.31 -0.26 33.92
CA LYS A 396 0.00 -0.85 33.59
C LYS A 396 -0.02 -2.39 33.69
N ARG A 397 -0.56 -2.94 34.79
CA ARG A 397 -0.71 -4.40 34.97
C ARG A 397 -1.66 -5.04 33.95
N LEU A 398 -2.74 -4.35 33.56
CA LEU A 398 -3.68 -4.85 32.55
C LEU A 398 -3.04 -4.88 31.15
N LEU A 399 -2.37 -3.81 30.74
CA LEU A 399 -1.69 -3.72 29.44
C LEU A 399 -0.58 -4.77 29.33
N VAL A 400 0.27 -4.94 30.34
CA VAL A 400 1.36 -5.94 30.33
C VAL A 400 0.85 -7.39 30.22
N ARG A 401 -0.39 -7.67 30.68
CA ARG A 401 -1.02 -9.00 30.58
C ARG A 401 -1.73 -9.24 29.24
N HIS A 402 -1.94 -8.22 28.43
CA HIS A 402 -2.68 -8.34 27.17
C HIS A 402 -1.78 -8.86 26.05
N PRO A 403 -2.21 -9.84 25.22
CA PRO A 403 -1.35 -10.46 24.21
C PRO A 403 -1.04 -9.57 22.99
N PHE A 404 -1.85 -8.53 22.75
CA PHE A 404 -1.73 -7.60 21.61
C PHE A 404 -1.46 -8.29 20.24
N PRO A 405 -2.43 -9.02 19.67
CA PRO A 405 -2.28 -9.64 18.34
C PRO A 405 -1.96 -8.64 17.21
N GLY A 406 -2.34 -7.37 17.34
CA GLY A 406 -1.94 -6.28 16.42
C GLY A 406 -0.69 -5.51 16.87
N ASN A 407 0.04 -6.04 17.85
CA ASN A 407 1.34 -5.55 18.32
C ASN A 407 1.32 -4.05 18.71
N VAL A 408 2.37 -3.30 18.36
CA VAL A 408 2.53 -1.88 18.73
C VAL A 408 1.44 -1.00 18.08
N ARG A 409 0.95 -1.38 16.89
CA ARG A 409 -0.16 -0.69 16.22
C ARG A 409 -1.45 -0.80 17.02
N GLU A 410 -1.74 -1.97 17.57
CA GLU A 410 -2.89 -2.16 18.46
C GLU A 410 -2.71 -1.39 19.78
N LEU A 411 -1.54 -1.49 20.42
CA LEU A 411 -1.25 -0.74 21.65
C LEU A 411 -1.47 0.76 21.45
N LYS A 412 -0.93 1.35 20.36
CA LYS A 412 -1.17 2.76 20.03
C LYS A 412 -2.67 3.07 19.99
N HIS A 413 -3.44 2.33 19.17
CA HIS A 413 -4.88 2.57 19.03
C HIS A 413 -5.66 2.40 20.35
N VAL A 414 -5.25 1.48 21.23
CA VAL A 414 -5.89 1.26 22.54
C VAL A 414 -5.63 2.45 23.48
N ILE A 415 -4.39 2.95 23.53
CA ILE A 415 -4.03 4.13 24.33
C ILE A 415 -4.71 5.39 23.78
N GLU A 416 -4.67 5.60 22.47
CA GLU A 416 -5.32 6.70 21.76
C GLU A 416 -6.83 6.76 22.04
N GLN A 417 -7.52 5.62 21.92
CA GLN A 417 -8.94 5.51 22.25
C GLN A 417 -9.21 5.77 23.74
N ALA A 418 -8.35 5.30 24.65
CA ALA A 418 -8.49 5.56 26.09
C ALA A 418 -8.30 7.05 26.44
N VAL A 419 -7.37 7.75 25.78
CA VAL A 419 -7.17 9.20 25.95
C VAL A 419 -8.37 9.98 25.43
N ILE A 420 -8.89 9.65 24.24
CA ILE A 420 -10.10 10.28 23.67
C ILE A 420 -11.32 10.12 24.62
N LEU A 421 -11.52 8.93 25.19
CA LEU A 421 -12.63 8.63 26.10
C LEU A 421 -12.40 9.12 27.54
N SER A 422 -11.23 9.66 27.87
CA SER A 422 -10.92 10.11 29.23
C SER A 422 -11.30 11.57 29.51
N GLU A 423 -11.76 11.80 30.74
CA GLU A 423 -12.10 13.13 31.27
C GLU A 423 -11.13 13.59 32.39
N GLY A 424 -10.43 12.64 33.02
CA GLY A 424 -9.49 12.88 34.13
C GLY A 424 -8.01 12.80 33.73
N LYS A 425 -7.12 13.12 34.67
CA LYS A 425 -5.66 13.10 34.46
C LYS A 425 -5.04 11.70 34.37
N THR A 426 -5.74 10.69 34.88
CA THR A 426 -5.20 9.33 35.08
C THR A 426 -6.07 8.31 34.39
N LEU A 427 -5.47 7.41 33.61
CA LEU A 427 -6.14 6.25 33.02
C LEU A 427 -5.99 5.04 33.94
N ALA A 428 -7.14 4.50 34.38
CA ALA A 428 -7.23 3.28 35.17
C ALA A 428 -7.63 2.08 34.30
N ALA A 429 -7.47 0.86 34.82
CA ALA A 429 -7.85 -0.38 34.14
C ALA A 429 -9.32 -0.38 33.65
N SER A 430 -10.23 0.29 34.37
CA SER A 430 -11.64 0.43 34.00
C SER A 430 -11.87 1.09 32.63
N VAL A 431 -10.99 1.99 32.20
CA VAL A 431 -11.06 2.62 30.86
C VAL A 431 -10.65 1.63 29.77
N PHE A 432 -9.65 0.80 30.05
CA PHE A 432 -9.08 -0.15 29.08
C PHE A 432 -9.90 -1.44 28.93
N GLN A 433 -10.51 -1.96 30.00
CA GLN A 433 -11.32 -3.17 29.96
C GLN A 433 -12.37 -3.21 28.83
N PRO A 434 -13.23 -2.19 28.63
CA PRO A 434 -14.19 -2.20 27.53
C PRO A 434 -13.55 -2.05 26.14
N ILE A 435 -12.38 -1.40 26.04
CA ILE A 435 -11.66 -1.23 24.78
C ILE A 435 -11.04 -2.56 24.33
N LEU A 436 -10.38 -3.27 25.25
CA LEU A 436 -9.75 -4.56 24.99
C LEU A 436 -10.79 -5.66 24.74
N LYS A 437 -11.85 -5.74 25.55
CA LYS A 437 -12.95 -6.73 25.36
C LYS A 437 -13.70 -6.58 24.03
N ARG A 438 -13.78 -5.37 23.45
CA ARG A 438 -14.38 -5.13 22.14
C ARG A 438 -13.44 -5.44 20.96
N ARG A 439 -12.18 -5.78 21.23
CA ARG A 439 -11.10 -5.91 20.23
C ARG A 439 -10.45 -7.27 20.17
N GLU A 440 -10.82 -8.22 21.01
CA GLU A 440 -10.72 -9.61 20.59
C GLU A 440 -11.57 -9.74 19.32
N PRO A 441 -11.00 -9.97 18.11
CA PRO A 441 -11.80 -10.67 17.12
C PRO A 441 -12.24 -11.95 17.81
N GLU A 442 -13.50 -12.36 17.66
CA GLU A 442 -13.91 -13.66 18.17
C GLU A 442 -13.02 -14.73 17.50
N LYS A 443 -11.95 -15.12 18.20
CA LYS A 443 -11.59 -16.52 18.29
C LYS A 443 -12.79 -17.18 18.93
N ARG A 444 -13.77 -17.49 18.08
CA ARG A 444 -14.51 -18.73 18.17
C ARG A 444 -13.49 -19.87 18.02
N LEU A 445 -12.70 -20.06 19.08
CA LEU A 445 -12.68 -21.37 19.72
C LEU A 445 -14.16 -21.79 19.75
N PRO A 446 -14.54 -22.92 19.13
CA PRO A 446 -15.91 -23.38 19.23
C PRO A 446 -16.27 -23.35 20.71
N ALA A 447 -17.26 -22.53 21.07
CA ALA A 447 -17.81 -22.61 22.41
C ALA A 447 -18.19 -24.09 22.62
N PRO A 448 -17.94 -24.69 23.80
CA PRO A 448 -18.52 -25.99 24.10
C PRO A 448 -20.03 -25.84 23.80
N PRO A 449 -20.58 -26.66 22.88
CA PRO A 449 -21.76 -26.27 22.13
C PRO A 449 -22.92 -26.01 23.08
N ASP A 450 -23.39 -24.76 23.09
CA ASP A 450 -24.60 -24.37 23.80
C ASP A 450 -25.76 -25.21 23.25
N GLU A 451 -26.29 -26.12 24.08
CA GLU A 451 -27.24 -27.16 23.68
C GLU A 451 -28.58 -26.59 23.19
N SER A 452 -28.80 -25.29 23.40
CA SER A 452 -30.03 -24.57 23.09
C SER A 452 -30.24 -24.29 21.58
N ALA A 453 -29.19 -24.35 20.74
CA ALA A 453 -29.24 -23.85 19.36
C ALA A 453 -29.10 -24.91 18.24
N ARG A 454 -29.39 -26.20 18.50
CA ARG A 454 -29.54 -27.19 17.41
C ARG A 454 -30.84 -26.96 16.64
N THR A 455 -30.74 -26.61 15.36
CA THR A 455 -31.87 -26.55 14.43
C THR A 455 -32.62 -27.89 14.41
N LEU A 456 -33.95 -27.85 14.23
CA LEU A 456 -34.79 -29.07 14.19
C LEU A 456 -34.31 -30.11 13.15
N VAL A 457 -33.62 -29.65 12.11
CA VAL A 457 -33.03 -30.46 11.04
C VAL A 457 -31.86 -31.32 11.54
N ASP A 458 -31.04 -30.80 12.46
CA ASP A 458 -29.87 -31.51 12.98
C ASP A 458 -30.25 -32.56 14.03
N ARG A 459 -31.24 -32.24 14.88
CA ARG A 459 -31.79 -33.20 15.85
C ARG A 459 -32.41 -34.43 15.18
N GLU A 460 -33.07 -34.28 14.02
CA GLU A 460 -33.63 -35.43 13.29
C GLU A 460 -32.53 -36.36 12.74
N ARG A 461 -31.42 -35.80 12.26
CA ARG A 461 -30.25 -36.56 11.80
C ARG A 461 -29.62 -37.37 12.94
N ASP A 462 -29.41 -36.72 14.09
CA ASP A 462 -28.79 -37.36 15.26
C ASP A 462 -29.67 -38.49 15.83
N VAL A 463 -30.99 -38.29 15.91
CA VAL A 463 -31.95 -39.32 16.36
C VAL A 463 -31.96 -40.54 15.42
N ILE A 464 -31.86 -40.32 14.10
CA ILE A 464 -31.78 -41.42 13.13
C ILE A 464 -30.46 -42.19 13.29
N LEU A 465 -29.33 -41.50 13.45
CA LEU A 465 -28.03 -42.13 13.66
C LEU A 465 -27.97 -42.92 14.97
N GLN A 466 -28.46 -42.35 16.08
CA GLN A 466 -28.50 -43.05 17.37
C GLN A 466 -29.38 -44.31 17.30
N ALA A 467 -30.58 -44.21 16.75
CA ALA A 467 -31.46 -45.36 16.61
C ALA A 467 -30.91 -46.43 15.65
N LEU A 468 -30.16 -46.05 14.60
CA LEU A 468 -29.42 -47.00 13.78
C LEU A 468 -28.34 -47.72 14.59
N MET A 469 -27.55 -47.00 15.40
CA MET A 469 -26.50 -47.57 16.24
C MET A 469 -27.06 -48.52 17.31
N GLU A 470 -28.16 -48.14 17.98
CA GLU A 470 -28.85 -48.97 18.99
C GLU A 470 -29.53 -50.22 18.40
N ASN A 471 -29.70 -50.29 17.07
CA ASN A 471 -30.32 -51.41 16.36
C ASN A 471 -29.34 -52.12 15.40
N ASP A 472 -28.03 -52.04 15.64
CA ASP A 472 -26.97 -52.68 14.83
C ASP A 472 -27.07 -52.34 13.32
N TRP A 473 -27.41 -51.09 12.99
CA TRP A 473 -27.69 -50.58 11.64
C TRP A 473 -28.82 -51.32 10.88
N SER A 474 -29.64 -52.11 11.60
CA SER A 474 -30.80 -52.79 11.03
C SER A 474 -31.92 -51.80 10.73
N ILE A 475 -32.01 -51.36 9.46
CA ILE A 475 -33.01 -50.41 8.95
C ILE A 475 -34.44 -50.84 9.33
N GLN A 476 -34.74 -52.14 9.33
CA GLN A 476 -36.08 -52.64 9.66
C GLN A 476 -36.41 -52.53 11.15
N ARG A 477 -35.47 -52.83 12.05
CA ARG A 477 -35.67 -52.65 13.50
C ARG A 477 -35.70 -51.17 13.87
N THR A 478 -34.80 -50.38 13.28
CA THR A 478 -34.74 -48.92 13.44
C THR A 478 -36.04 -48.23 13.03
N ALA A 479 -36.65 -48.64 11.91
CA ALA A 479 -37.93 -48.09 11.45
C ALA A 479 -39.06 -48.37 12.46
N VAL A 480 -39.11 -49.57 13.04
CA VAL A 480 -40.08 -49.93 14.10
C VAL A 480 -39.81 -49.16 15.39
N SER A 481 -38.55 -49.07 15.81
CA SER A 481 -38.11 -48.33 17.01
C SER A 481 -38.45 -46.83 16.93
N LEU A 482 -38.26 -46.21 15.76
CA LEU A 482 -38.66 -44.82 15.49
C LEU A 482 -40.15 -44.65 15.12
N ASN A 483 -40.93 -45.72 15.12
CA ASN A 483 -42.35 -45.76 14.74
C ASN A 483 -42.66 -45.06 13.39
N ILE A 484 -41.82 -45.31 12.37
CA ILE A 484 -41.98 -44.78 11.01
C ILE A 484 -41.88 -45.89 9.97
N ASN A 485 -42.55 -45.72 8.83
CA ASN A 485 -42.42 -46.67 7.73
C ASN A 485 -40.98 -46.72 7.19
N ARG A 486 -40.47 -47.92 6.88
CA ARG A 486 -39.14 -48.18 6.32
C ARG A 486 -38.81 -47.27 5.12
N THR A 487 -39.77 -46.99 4.25
CA THR A 487 -39.60 -46.08 3.09
C THR A 487 -39.37 -44.63 3.51
N THR A 488 -40.00 -44.18 4.60
CA THR A 488 -39.81 -42.85 5.19
C THR A 488 -38.44 -42.73 5.84
N LEU A 489 -37.98 -43.75 6.58
CA LEU A 489 -36.63 -43.80 7.15
C LEU A 489 -35.57 -43.70 6.03
N TRP A 490 -35.70 -44.51 4.97
CA TRP A 490 -34.78 -44.49 3.83
C TRP A 490 -34.70 -43.12 3.14
N ARG A 491 -35.85 -42.44 2.98
CA ARG A 491 -35.90 -41.08 2.42
C ARG A 491 -35.21 -40.05 3.32
N ARG A 492 -35.31 -40.19 4.66
CA ARG A 492 -34.64 -39.31 5.62
C ARG A 492 -33.13 -39.57 5.69
N MET A 493 -32.68 -40.82 5.71
CA MET A 493 -31.25 -41.18 5.64
C MET A 493 -30.58 -40.56 4.41
N ARG A 494 -31.18 -40.75 3.22
CA ARG A 494 -30.68 -40.16 1.96
C ARG A 494 -30.68 -38.62 1.95
N LYS A 495 -31.62 -37.97 2.65
CA LYS A 495 -31.65 -36.50 2.82
C LYS A 495 -30.48 -36.00 3.69
N TYR A 496 -30.03 -36.80 4.66
CA TYR A 496 -29.02 -36.43 5.65
C TYR A 496 -27.62 -37.04 5.41
N GLY A 497 -27.43 -37.75 4.29
CA GLY A 497 -26.15 -38.35 3.91
C GLY A 497 -25.71 -39.49 4.82
N ILE A 498 -26.68 -40.27 5.34
CA ILE A 498 -26.48 -41.47 6.15
C ILE A 498 -26.64 -42.71 5.26
#